data_AF-W8SNA2-F1
#
_entry.id   AF-W8SNA2-F1
#
_cell.length_a   1.000
_cell.length_b   1.000
_cell.length_c   1.000
_cell.angle_alpha   90.00
_cell.angle_beta   90.00
_cell.angle_gamma   90.00
#
_symmetry.space_group_name_H-M   'P 1'
#
loop_
_entity.id
_entity.type
_entity.pdbx_description
1 polymer ?
#
loop_
_entity_poly.entity_id
_entity_poly.type
_entity_poly.pdbx_seq_one_letter_code
_entity_poly.pdbx_strand_id
1 'polypeptide(L)'
;MAPAEDTPLPTDASPGAFSVATLTKRPDFLRAARAGRAPCPAFLLQARQRAPDEPSQTQIRVGFTCSKKVGNAVARNRAKRRLREVARAVLPLEGQPGWDYVLIGRKDETATRDFVAMQDDLRRALRKLHR
;
A
#
# COMPACT_ATOMS: atom_id res chain seq x y z
N MET A 1 -41.14 -4.55 -18.84
CA MET A 1 -40.73 -5.65 -17.95
C MET A 1 -39.33 -6.06 -18.39
N ALA A 2 -38.20 -5.59 -17.86
CA ALA A 2 -37.82 -4.68 -16.78
C ALA A 2 -36.65 -3.79 -17.31
N PRO A 3 -36.53 -2.51 -16.94
CA PRO A 3 -35.40 -1.70 -17.38
C PRO A 3 -34.13 -2.07 -16.61
N ALA A 4 -33.01 -2.09 -17.31
CA ALA A 4 -31.68 -2.29 -16.76
C ALA A 4 -31.37 -1.23 -15.71
N GLU A 5 -31.17 -1.66 -14.46
CA GLU A 5 -30.65 -0.84 -13.38
C GLU A 5 -29.16 -0.59 -13.64
N ASP A 6 -28.89 0.49 -14.38
CA ASP A 6 -27.59 1.15 -14.41
C ASP A 6 -27.28 1.63 -12.99
N THR A 7 -26.51 0.83 -12.25
CA THR A 7 -25.99 1.22 -10.95
C THR A 7 -24.72 2.03 -11.20
N PRO A 8 -24.72 3.37 -11.05
CA PRO A 8 -23.49 4.12 -11.14
C PRO A 8 -22.56 3.67 -10.00
N LEU A 9 -21.40 3.13 -10.38
CA LEU A 9 -20.27 2.89 -9.48
C LEU A 9 -19.98 4.18 -8.70
N PRO A 10 -19.80 4.14 -7.38
CA PRO A 10 -19.46 5.33 -6.62
C PRO A 10 -18.09 5.83 -7.07
N THR A 11 -18.11 6.91 -7.86
CA THR A 11 -16.96 7.78 -8.10
C THR A 11 -16.83 8.66 -6.88
N ASP A 12 -16.22 8.13 -5.84
CA ASP A 12 -15.81 8.90 -4.67
C ASP A 12 -14.51 9.66 -5.01
N ALA A 13 -14.66 10.66 -5.88
CA ALA A 13 -13.65 11.68 -6.12
C ALA A 13 -13.80 12.74 -5.02
N SER A 14 -13.37 12.39 -3.80
CA SER A 14 -13.09 13.39 -2.77
C SER A 14 -11.93 14.28 -3.25
N PRO A 15 -12.06 15.61 -3.22
CA PRO A 15 -11.00 16.53 -3.65
C PRO A 15 -9.86 16.45 -2.62
N GLY A 16 -8.84 15.66 -2.96
CA GLY A 16 -7.68 15.37 -2.10
C GLY A 16 -7.21 13.91 -2.14
N ALA A 17 -8.03 12.98 -2.65
CA ALA A 17 -7.64 11.57 -2.75
C ALA A 17 -6.81 11.31 -4.02
N PHE A 18 -5.50 11.16 -3.87
CA PHE A 18 -4.64 10.75 -4.99
C PHE A 18 -4.99 9.33 -5.42
N SER A 19 -5.05 9.09 -6.74
CA SER A 19 -5.30 7.75 -7.27
C SER A 19 -4.16 6.80 -6.88
N VAL A 20 -4.49 5.75 -6.14
CA VAL A 20 -3.54 4.71 -5.73
C VAL A 20 -3.53 3.59 -6.78
N ALA A 21 -2.43 3.47 -7.51
CA ALA A 21 -2.18 2.38 -8.46
C ALA A 21 -1.39 1.24 -7.80
N THR A 22 -1.57 0.01 -8.27
CA THR A 22 -0.78 -1.13 -7.77
C THR A 22 0.53 -1.27 -8.56
N LEU A 23 1.64 -1.46 -7.85
CA LEU A 23 2.95 -1.72 -8.44
C LEU A 23 3.04 -3.18 -8.90
N THR A 24 3.33 -3.39 -10.19
CA THR A 24 3.36 -4.73 -10.80
C THR A 24 4.73 -5.10 -11.36
N LYS A 25 5.54 -4.13 -11.78
CA LYS A 25 6.82 -4.37 -12.46
C LYS A 25 7.92 -4.69 -11.46
N ARG A 26 8.60 -5.82 -11.64
CA ARG A 26 9.71 -6.28 -10.78
C ARG A 26 10.83 -5.25 -10.59
N PRO A 27 11.28 -4.50 -11.62
CA PRO A 27 12.30 -3.46 -11.46
C PRO A 27 11.92 -2.39 -10.45
N ASP A 28 10.64 -2.00 -10.40
CA ASP A 28 10.18 -0.96 -9.48
C ASP A 28 10.23 -1.43 -8.02
N PHE A 29 9.92 -2.71 -7.76
CA PHE A 29 10.11 -3.31 -6.44
C PHE A 29 11.58 -3.31 -6.03
N LEU A 30 12.51 -3.58 -6.95
CA LEU A 30 13.95 -3.56 -6.66
C LEU A 30 14.46 -2.15 -6.37
N ARG A 31 13.96 -1.15 -7.12
CA ARG A 31 14.24 0.26 -6.87
C ARG A 31 13.72 0.71 -5.52
N ALA A 32 12.47 0.36 -5.17
CA ALA A 32 11.90 0.64 -3.85
C ALA A 32 12.67 -0.06 -2.72
N ALA A 33 13.17 -1.27 -2.97
CA ALA A 33 13.94 -2.01 -1.98
C ALA A 33 15.29 -1.39 -1.63
N ARG A 34 15.87 -0.58 -2.52
CA ARG A 34 17.11 0.17 -2.30
C ARG A 34 16.89 1.55 -1.66
N ALA A 35 15.64 1.98 -1.55
CA ALA A 35 15.27 3.29 -1.03
C ALA A 35 15.04 3.29 0.49
N GLY A 36 14.37 4.32 0.99
CA GLY A 36 14.06 4.50 2.41
C GLY A 36 13.20 3.34 2.94
N ARG A 37 13.48 2.92 4.18
CA ARG A 37 12.73 1.86 4.85
C ARG A 37 12.35 2.26 6.28
N ALA A 38 11.10 2.01 6.64
CA ALA A 38 10.58 2.20 7.99
C ALA A 38 10.11 0.84 8.53
N PRO A 39 10.82 0.25 9.50
CA PRO A 39 10.37 -0.97 10.15
C PRO A 39 9.13 -0.67 11.00
N CYS A 40 8.06 -1.42 10.76
CA CYS A 40 6.87 -1.42 11.60
C CYS A 40 6.73 -2.79 12.29
N PRO A 41 5.92 -2.87 13.37
CA PRO A 41 5.65 -4.14 14.05
C PRO A 41 5.00 -5.19 13.13
N ALA A 42 3.97 -4.82 12.36
CA ALA A 42 3.28 -5.76 11.46
C ALA A 42 3.95 -5.96 10.11
N PHE A 43 4.71 -4.98 9.61
CA PHE A 43 5.26 -5.02 8.25
C PHE A 43 6.51 -4.14 8.14
N LEU A 44 7.25 -4.26 7.06
CA LEU A 44 8.28 -3.29 6.68
C LEU A 44 7.70 -2.41 5.57
N LEU A 45 7.72 -1.09 5.77
CA LEU A 45 7.41 -0.15 4.71
C LEU A 45 8.70 0.25 4.00
N GLN A 46 8.71 0.13 2.68
CA GLN A 46 9.72 0.74 1.84
C GLN A 46 9.05 1.87 1.05
N ALA A 47 9.73 3.01 0.93
CA ALA A 47 9.22 4.13 0.15
C ALA A 47 10.34 4.71 -0.71
N ARG A 48 10.01 5.01 -1.94
CA ARG A 48 10.90 5.67 -2.91
C ARG A 48 10.17 6.83 -3.55
N GLN A 49 10.80 7.98 -3.57
CA GLN A 49 10.41 9.07 -4.45
C GLN A 49 10.87 8.75 -5.88
N ARG A 50 9.96 8.78 -6.85
CA ARG A 50 10.30 8.56 -8.26
C ARG A 50 11.08 9.75 -8.80
N ALA A 51 11.96 9.47 -9.76
CA ALA A 51 12.66 10.52 -10.46
C ALA A 51 11.69 11.30 -11.38
N PRO A 52 11.95 12.59 -11.68
CA PRO A 52 11.00 13.46 -12.39
C PRO A 52 10.63 12.99 -13.79
N ASP A 53 11.53 12.24 -14.42
CA ASP A 53 11.43 11.63 -15.76
C ASP A 53 10.56 10.36 -15.77
N GLU A 54 10.22 9.79 -14.61
CA GLU A 54 9.39 8.59 -14.54
C GLU A 54 7.88 8.91 -14.73
N PRO A 55 7.09 8.04 -15.37
CA PRO A 55 5.66 8.27 -15.57
C PRO A 55 4.83 8.16 -14.28
N SER A 56 3.61 8.70 -14.32
CA SER A 56 2.61 8.71 -13.24
C SER A 56 3.01 9.52 -11.99
N GLN A 57 3.72 10.63 -12.16
CA GLN A 57 4.09 11.54 -11.06
C GLN A 57 2.89 12.02 -10.23
N THR A 58 1.70 12.06 -10.81
CA THR A 58 0.45 12.48 -10.15
C THR A 58 -0.23 11.37 -9.34
N GLN A 59 0.27 10.13 -9.40
CA GLN A 59 -0.34 8.97 -8.75
C GLN A 59 0.51 8.48 -7.59
N ILE A 60 -0.10 7.74 -6.67
CA ILE A 60 0.62 6.94 -5.67
C ILE A 60 0.71 5.51 -6.19
N ARG A 61 1.85 4.84 -6.05
CA ARG A 61 1.95 3.41 -6.38
C ARG A 61 2.21 2.59 -5.13
N VAL A 62 1.54 1.44 -5.02
CA VAL A 62 1.70 0.52 -3.88
C VAL A 62 1.95 -0.92 -4.31
N GLY A 63 3.01 -1.51 -3.78
CA GLY A 63 3.36 -2.92 -3.94
C GLY A 63 3.16 -3.70 -2.65
N PHE A 64 2.80 -4.98 -2.76
CA PHE A 64 2.63 -5.86 -1.61
C PHE A 64 3.51 -7.10 -1.75
N THR A 65 4.39 -7.30 -0.77
CA THR A 65 5.23 -8.50 -0.69
C THR A 65 4.87 -9.27 0.58
N CYS A 66 4.61 -10.57 0.45
CA CYS A 66 4.50 -11.45 1.60
C CYS A 66 5.47 -12.60 1.40
N SER A 67 6.47 -12.72 2.28
CA SER A 67 7.47 -13.78 2.17
C SER A 67 6.85 -15.15 2.44
N LYS A 68 7.48 -16.22 1.96
CA LYS A 68 7.09 -17.61 2.28
C LYS A 68 7.09 -17.86 3.80
N LYS A 69 7.88 -17.09 4.55
CA LYS A 69 7.95 -17.15 6.01
C LYS A 69 6.64 -16.73 6.69
N VAL A 70 5.75 -15.99 6.02
CA VAL A 70 4.50 -15.49 6.61
C VAL A 70 3.56 -16.61 7.10
N GLY A 71 3.67 -17.80 6.51
CA GLY A 71 2.89 -18.97 6.93
C GLY A 71 2.34 -19.73 5.73
N ASN A 72 1.29 -20.50 5.96
CA ASN A 72 0.58 -21.24 4.93
C ASN A 72 -0.08 -20.31 3.89
N ALA A 73 -0.62 -20.88 2.80
CA ALA A 73 -1.26 -20.11 1.73
C ALA A 73 -2.39 -19.21 2.24
N VAL A 74 -3.17 -19.67 3.23
CA VAL A 74 -4.28 -18.93 3.83
C VAL A 74 -3.78 -17.74 4.64
N ALA A 75 -2.79 -17.93 5.51
CA ALA A 75 -2.17 -16.87 6.30
C ALA A 75 -1.53 -15.81 5.40
N ARG A 76 -0.85 -16.23 4.33
CA ARG A 76 -0.27 -15.32 3.32
C ARG A 76 -1.35 -14.51 2.60
N ASN A 77 -2.45 -15.15 2.19
CA ASN A 77 -3.55 -14.47 1.51
C ASN A 77 -4.28 -13.50 2.45
N ARG A 78 -4.48 -13.89 3.71
CA ARG A 78 -5.04 -13.04 4.76
C ARG A 78 -4.14 -11.83 5.00
N ALA A 79 -2.83 -12.01 5.17
CA ALA A 79 -1.87 -10.91 5.30
C ALA A 79 -1.92 -9.98 4.08
N LYS A 80 -1.90 -10.52 2.85
CA LYS A 80 -1.96 -9.71 1.62
C LYS A 80 -3.29 -8.94 1.48
N ARG A 81 -4.41 -9.51 1.94
CA ARG A 81 -5.72 -8.82 1.99
C ARG A 81 -5.68 -7.69 3.02
N ARG A 82 -5.21 -7.96 4.24
CA ARG A 82 -5.09 -6.96 5.31
C ARG A 82 -4.19 -5.79 4.91
N LEU A 83 -3.02 -6.06 4.35
CA LEU A 83 -2.11 -4.99 3.88
C LEU A 83 -2.75 -4.12 2.79
N ARG A 84 -3.54 -4.72 1.89
CA ARG A 84 -4.27 -3.98 0.85
C ARG A 84 -5.31 -3.04 1.45
N GLU A 85 -6.10 -3.52 2.40
CA GLU A 85 -7.10 -2.68 3.07
C GLU A 85 -6.47 -1.55 3.89
N VAL A 86 -5.38 -1.83 4.63
CA VAL A 86 -4.64 -0.79 5.36
C VAL A 86 -4.09 0.27 4.41
N ALA A 87 -3.49 -0.15 3.30
CA ALA A 87 -2.97 0.76 2.28
C ALA A 87 -4.09 1.60 1.63
N ARG A 88 -5.24 0.98 1.33
CA ARG A 88 -6.42 1.67 0.77
C ARG A 88 -6.99 2.71 1.73
N ALA A 89 -6.97 2.45 3.03
CA ALA A 89 -7.47 3.38 4.03
C ALA A 89 -6.54 4.57 4.29
N VAL A 90 -5.21 4.38 4.19
CA VAL A 90 -4.23 5.40 4.61
C VAL A 90 -3.57 6.13 3.44
N LEU A 91 -3.18 5.42 2.37
CA LEU A 91 -2.39 6.02 1.29
C LEU A 91 -3.09 7.14 0.52
N PRO A 92 -4.41 7.07 0.21
CA PRO A 92 -5.08 8.19 -0.46
C PRO A 92 -5.08 9.48 0.37
N LEU A 93 -4.97 9.38 1.69
CA LEU A 93 -5.06 10.50 2.63
C LEU A 93 -3.67 11.06 3.02
N GLU A 94 -2.70 10.18 3.26
CA GLU A 94 -1.39 10.56 3.81
C GLU A 94 -0.21 10.19 2.87
N GLY A 95 -0.48 9.50 1.78
CA GLY A 95 0.54 9.22 0.78
C GLY A 95 0.83 10.44 -0.10
N GLN A 96 2.08 10.55 -0.54
CA GLN A 96 2.49 11.59 -1.48
C GLN A 96 2.48 11.07 -2.93
N PRO A 97 1.94 11.85 -3.90
CA PRO A 97 2.04 11.53 -5.32
C PRO A 97 3.51 11.51 -5.76
N GLY A 98 3.84 10.69 -6.76
CA GLY A 98 5.23 10.51 -7.19
C GLY A 98 5.99 9.49 -6.36
N TRP A 99 5.40 8.93 -5.30
CA TRP A 99 6.05 7.90 -4.48
C TRP A 99 5.59 6.48 -4.81
N ASP A 100 6.54 5.55 -4.68
CA ASP A 100 6.32 4.11 -4.71
C ASP A 100 6.46 3.56 -3.29
N TYR A 101 5.39 2.98 -2.75
CA TYR A 101 5.36 2.33 -1.45
C TYR A 101 5.35 0.82 -1.62
N VAL A 102 6.16 0.08 -0.86
CA VAL A 102 6.12 -1.38 -0.83
C VAL A 102 5.93 -1.84 0.61
N LEU A 103 4.81 -2.52 0.87
CA LEU A 103 4.53 -3.12 2.16
C LEU A 103 4.97 -4.58 2.15
N ILE A 104 5.88 -4.92 3.05
CA ILE A 104 6.40 -6.28 3.21
C ILE A 104 5.85 -6.87 4.50
N GLY A 105 4.95 -7.85 4.38
CA GLY A 105 4.36 -8.54 5.54
C GLY A 105 5.42 -9.32 6.34
N ARG A 106 5.39 -9.16 7.66
CA ARG A 106 6.16 -9.97 8.62
C ARG A 106 5.40 -11.24 8.99
N LYS A 107 6.15 -12.27 9.37
CA LYS A 107 5.59 -13.54 9.80
C LYS A 107 4.77 -13.38 11.07
N ASP A 108 3.62 -14.03 11.10
CA ASP A 108 2.64 -14.12 12.20
C ASP A 108 2.02 -12.75 12.59
N GLU A 109 2.78 -11.67 12.64
CA GLU A 109 2.34 -10.32 13.01
C GLU A 109 1.34 -9.69 12.02
N THR A 110 1.59 -9.75 10.70
CA THR A 110 0.68 -9.10 9.72
C THR A 110 -0.72 -9.71 9.74
N ALA A 111 -0.81 -11.01 10.04
CA ALA A 111 -2.07 -11.73 9.99
C ALA A 111 -2.89 -11.53 11.28
N THR A 112 -2.25 -11.44 12.44
CA THR A 112 -2.92 -11.43 13.75
C THR A 112 -3.07 -10.04 14.37
N ARG A 113 -2.18 -9.09 14.06
CA ARG A 113 -2.20 -7.75 14.67
C ARG A 113 -3.49 -7.01 14.35
N ASP A 114 -3.95 -6.20 15.30
CA ASP A 114 -5.13 -5.37 15.16
C ASP A 114 -5.05 -4.46 13.92
N PHE A 115 -6.20 -4.27 13.26
CA PHE A 115 -6.28 -3.52 12.00
C PHE A 115 -6.07 -2.02 12.20
N VAL A 116 -6.60 -1.45 13.28
CA VAL A 116 -6.43 -0.03 13.60
C VAL A 116 -4.98 0.25 13.96
N ALA A 117 -4.36 -0.63 14.76
CA ALA A 117 -2.94 -0.54 15.07
C ALA A 117 -2.05 -0.55 13.82
N MET A 118 -2.38 -1.38 12.81
CA MET A 118 -1.65 -1.41 11.54
C MET A 118 -1.81 -0.12 10.72
N GLN A 119 -2.98 0.52 10.76
CA GLN A 119 -3.16 1.83 10.12
C GLN A 119 -2.28 2.89 10.78
N ASP A 120 -2.26 2.94 12.11
CA ASP A 120 -1.42 3.89 12.84
C ASP A 120 0.07 3.64 12.64
N ASP A 121 0.47 2.36 12.56
CA ASP A 121 1.83 1.97 12.17
C ASP A 121 2.18 2.51 10.78
N LEU A 122 1.27 2.41 9.81
CA LEU A 122 1.48 2.96 8.46
C LEU A 122 1.61 4.48 8.47
N ARG A 123 0.73 5.20 9.17
CA ARG A 123 0.79 6.68 9.31
C ARG A 123 2.10 7.14 9.93
N ARG A 124 2.54 6.47 11.01
CA ARG A 124 3.84 6.76 11.64
C ARG A 124 5.00 6.53 10.68
N ALA A 125 4.95 5.46 9.91
CA ALA A 125 5.98 5.11 8.95
C ALA A 125 6.07 6.10 7.78
N LEU A 126 4.93 6.54 7.24
CA LEU A 126 4.86 7.57 6.19
C LEU A 126 5.47 8.88 6.68
N ARG A 127 5.04 9.39 7.84
CA ARG A 127 5.61 10.60 8.45
C ARG A 127 7.13 10.54 8.66
N LYS A 128 7.66 9.35 8.96
CA LYS A 128 9.11 9.14 9.12
C LYS A 128 9.86 9.13 7.78
N LEU A 129 9.24 8.64 6.71
CA LEU A 129 9.86 8.54 5.38
C LEU A 129 9.72 9.82 4.55
N HIS A 130 8.75 10.68 4.89
CA HIS A 130 8.56 12.00 4.27
C HIS A 130 9.28 13.14 4.98
N ARG A 131 10.06 12.83 6.03
CA ARG A 131 10.87 13.80 6.76
C ARG A 131 12.28 13.84 6.19
#